data_AF-A0A3M2C1B2-F1
#
_entry.id   AF-A0A3M2C1B2-F1
#
_cell.length_a   1.000
_cell.length_b   1.000
_cell.length_c   1.000
_cell.angle_alpha   90.00
_cell.angle_beta   90.00
_cell.angle_gamma   90.00
#
_symmetry.space_group_name_H-M   'P 1'
#
loop_
_entity.id
_entity.type
_entity.pdbx_description
1 polymer ?
#
loop_
_entity_poly.entity_id
_entity_poly.type
_entity_poly.pdbx_seq_one_letter_code
_entity_poly.pdbx_strand_id
1 'polypeptide(L)'
;MRHAILIPALLSILAAALTLSAQESGEDVEIILRDLNQRPQLRLAFPAASYHPGLNGVYLEAARELEETLRADLDLSGVFLVQGPAELAVLQLTGKRAHDFEQFRSLGNQVVLYAELKQESSRIVLEGRVYDLASGQSVLGKRYRGEVDQARQIAHRFADEVVAQFTGRPGIAQTLIAFHSDRDGFQEVYIMDYDGRNQRRVTGHRSTSGFPEWSPSGDVVAYVTYFTASPTIFFADMKTGRKTEVYGQGSLNLSPSFSPDGTMIAFAHADGTNTDIYVCPRICTQPQRLTRARGIDTNPAWSPQGDRIAFTSDRSGQPQIYVMDRDGSNVRRISFEGDFNDGATWRYDGAYLAYASRRGNKFQIVVTDVISLASATLTHGPDSYEEPSYSPDGRRLVLTRKRGRDSQIVVMNADGSGMVQLTHEGRNFAPDWSSWPR
;
A
#
# COMPACT_ATOMS: atom_id res chain seq x y z
N MET A 1 -36.80 4.46 78.81
CA MET A 1 -35.95 5.59 78.42
C MET A 1 -36.11 5.84 76.94
N ARG A 2 -36.52 7.07 76.57
CA ARG A 2 -36.38 7.78 75.26
C ARG A 2 -37.03 7.11 74.03
N HIS A 3 -38.11 7.70 73.48
CA HIS A 3 -38.14 8.64 72.32
C HIS A 3 -37.62 7.97 71.02
N ALA A 4 -38.11 8.18 69.80
CA ALA A 4 -39.20 8.92 69.15
C ALA A 4 -38.89 8.70 67.63
N ILE A 5 -39.86 8.29 66.78
CA ILE A 5 -40.52 9.16 65.79
C ILE A 5 -39.85 9.20 64.38
N LEU A 6 -40.73 9.19 63.36
CA LEU A 6 -40.63 9.72 61.98
C LEU A 6 -39.87 8.94 60.90
N ILE A 7 -40.67 8.39 60.00
CA ILE A 7 -40.41 8.24 58.56
C ILE A 7 -40.49 9.65 57.92
N PRO A 8 -39.48 10.06 57.14
CA PRO A 8 -39.72 10.83 55.92
C PRO A 8 -38.91 10.23 54.74
N ALA A 9 -39.57 9.96 53.62
CA ALA A 9 -39.68 10.83 52.45
C ALA A 9 -38.56 10.56 51.43
N LEU A 10 -38.99 10.07 50.27
CA LEU A 10 -38.18 9.91 49.06
C LEU A 10 -37.45 11.22 48.74
N LEU A 11 -36.13 11.13 48.58
CA LEU A 11 -35.36 12.10 47.81
C LEU A 11 -34.80 11.40 46.57
N SER A 12 -35.36 11.78 45.43
CA SER A 12 -34.84 11.53 44.10
C SER A 12 -33.49 12.22 43.96
N ILE A 13 -32.41 11.45 43.80
CA ILE A 13 -31.15 11.97 43.27
C ILE A 13 -30.88 11.25 41.95
N LEU A 14 -30.90 12.06 40.90
CA LEU A 14 -30.47 11.81 39.53
C LEU A 14 -29.21 10.91 39.49
N ALA A 15 -29.33 9.72 38.92
CA ALA A 15 -28.20 9.05 38.28
C ALA A 15 -28.23 9.44 36.79
N ALA A 16 -27.68 10.61 36.48
CA ALA A 16 -27.26 10.94 35.12
C ALA A 16 -25.99 10.14 34.81
N ALA A 17 -26.17 8.90 34.36
CA ALA A 17 -25.10 8.09 33.82
C ALA A 17 -25.73 7.11 32.85
N LEU A 18 -25.79 7.48 31.56
CA LEU A 18 -25.89 6.59 30.39
C LEU A 18 -26.18 7.40 29.13
N THR A 19 -25.21 8.19 28.66
CA THR A 19 -25.07 8.57 27.24
C THR A 19 -23.64 9.09 27.02
N LEU A 20 -22.63 8.26 27.24
CA LEU A 20 -21.25 8.55 26.85
C LEU A 20 -20.59 7.21 26.46
N SER A 21 -20.97 6.66 25.31
CA SER A 21 -20.25 5.51 24.73
C SER A 21 -20.47 5.36 23.23
N ALA A 22 -21.52 5.94 22.65
CA ALA A 22 -21.75 5.90 21.21
C ALA A 22 -21.17 7.11 20.45
N GLN A 23 -20.91 8.23 21.15
CA GLN A 23 -20.41 9.46 20.54
C GLN A 23 -18.87 9.47 20.45
N GLU A 24 -18.18 8.94 21.47
CA GLU A 24 -16.71 8.81 21.49
C GLU A 24 -16.20 7.84 20.40
N SER A 25 -16.87 6.70 20.18
CA SER A 25 -16.46 5.75 19.12
C SER A 25 -16.65 6.29 17.71
N GLY A 26 -17.60 7.21 17.49
CA GLY A 26 -17.84 7.82 16.18
C GLY A 26 -16.81 8.91 15.86
N GLU A 27 -16.46 9.72 16.86
CA GLU A 27 -15.46 10.78 16.75
C GLU A 27 -14.06 10.22 16.48
N ASP A 28 -13.67 9.15 17.20
CA ASP A 28 -12.40 8.46 16.99
C ASP A 28 -12.27 7.89 15.56
N VAL A 29 -13.33 7.28 15.04
CA VAL A 29 -13.36 6.78 13.65
C VAL A 29 -13.25 7.94 12.65
N GLU A 30 -13.95 9.04 12.88
CA GLU A 30 -13.86 10.22 12.02
C GLU A 30 -12.44 10.83 12.03
N ILE A 31 -11.78 10.88 13.19
CA ILE A 31 -10.39 11.33 13.32
C ILE A 31 -9.46 10.43 12.52
N ILE A 32 -9.59 9.11 12.66
CA ILE A 32 -8.77 8.14 11.90
C ILE A 32 -8.98 8.33 10.40
N LEU A 33 -10.23 8.35 9.93
CA LEU A 33 -10.53 8.49 8.51
C LEU A 33 -10.07 9.83 7.96
N ARG A 34 -10.21 10.91 8.73
CA ARG A 34 -9.69 12.23 8.36
C ARG A 34 -8.17 12.24 8.30
N ASP A 35 -7.49 11.56 9.23
CA ASP A 35 -6.04 11.45 9.22
C ASP A 35 -5.52 10.62 8.03
N LEU A 36 -6.21 9.51 7.73
CA LEU A 36 -5.95 8.70 6.54
C LEU A 36 -6.25 9.46 5.23
N ASN A 37 -7.16 10.43 5.28
CA ASN A 37 -7.57 11.24 4.14
C ASN A 37 -6.97 12.66 4.14
N GLN A 38 -5.88 12.94 4.87
CA GLN A 38 -5.24 14.27 4.84
C GLN A 38 -4.74 14.60 3.42
N ARG A 39 -5.55 15.32 2.63
CA ARG A 39 -5.21 15.78 1.29
C ARG A 39 -5.50 17.28 1.13
N PRO A 40 -4.49 18.15 1.00
CA PRO A 40 -4.63 19.26 0.07
C PRO A 40 -4.51 18.69 -1.34
N GLN A 41 -5.64 18.45 -2.02
CA GLN A 41 -5.60 18.12 -3.44
C GLN A 41 -5.45 19.40 -4.25
N LEU A 42 -4.25 19.66 -4.75
CA LEU A 42 -4.01 20.80 -5.63
C LEU A 42 -4.75 20.56 -6.94
N ARG A 43 -5.58 21.51 -7.37
CA ARG A 43 -6.19 21.43 -8.71
C ARG A 43 -5.11 21.69 -9.76
N LEU A 44 -4.89 20.68 -10.61
CA LEU A 44 -3.86 20.69 -11.64
C LEU A 44 -4.54 20.69 -13.01
N ALA A 45 -4.32 21.75 -13.79
CA ALA A 45 -4.69 21.79 -15.19
C ALA A 45 -3.65 21.02 -15.98
N PHE A 46 -4.07 19.99 -16.71
CA PHE A 46 -3.22 19.31 -17.68
C PHE A 46 -3.94 19.31 -19.03
N PRO A 47 -3.79 20.38 -19.85
CA PRO A 47 -4.32 20.40 -21.21
C PRO A 47 -3.76 19.26 -22.06
N ALA A 48 -4.33 19.06 -23.25
CA ALA A 48 -3.83 18.05 -24.19
C ALA A 48 -2.34 18.30 -24.48
N ALA A 49 -1.55 17.23 -24.48
CA ALA A 49 -0.14 17.34 -24.83
C ALA A 49 0.02 17.87 -26.26
N SER A 50 1.10 18.62 -26.50
CA SER A 50 1.46 19.06 -27.85
C SER A 50 2.22 17.94 -28.57
N TYR A 51 1.65 17.41 -29.65
CA TYR A 51 2.27 16.36 -30.47
C TYR A 51 3.00 17.00 -31.65
N HIS A 52 4.31 16.74 -31.78
CA HIS A 52 5.06 17.22 -32.93
C HIS A 52 4.53 16.56 -34.22
N PRO A 53 4.30 17.29 -35.34
CA PRO A 53 3.67 16.76 -36.55
C PRO A 53 4.37 15.55 -37.20
N GLY A 54 5.64 15.33 -36.87
CA GLY A 54 6.42 14.19 -37.36
C GLY A 54 6.11 12.85 -36.68
N LEU A 55 5.36 12.84 -35.57
CA LEU A 55 4.99 11.60 -34.86
C LEU A 55 4.03 10.75 -35.71
N ASN A 56 4.41 9.50 -35.96
CA ASN A 56 3.61 8.56 -36.73
C ASN A 56 3.83 7.11 -36.25
N GLY A 57 2.93 6.22 -36.64
CA GLY A 57 2.99 4.78 -36.34
C GLY A 57 3.23 4.51 -34.85
N VAL A 58 4.21 3.65 -34.56
CA VAL A 58 4.58 3.22 -33.20
C VAL A 58 4.94 4.38 -32.28
N TYR A 59 5.49 5.49 -32.79
CA TYR A 59 5.85 6.65 -31.96
C TYR A 59 4.63 7.45 -31.54
N LEU A 60 3.60 7.53 -32.38
CA LEU A 60 2.35 8.21 -32.03
C LEU A 60 1.58 7.40 -30.97
N GLU A 61 1.58 6.08 -31.07
CA GLU A 61 1.00 5.18 -30.06
C GLU A 61 1.75 5.31 -28.72
N ALA A 62 3.10 5.32 -28.76
CA ALA A 62 3.94 5.55 -27.58
C ALA A 62 3.65 6.90 -26.92
N ALA A 63 3.49 7.96 -27.73
CA ALA A 63 3.19 9.30 -27.24
C ALA A 63 1.83 9.35 -26.53
N ARG A 64 0.80 8.69 -27.09
CA ARG A 64 -0.53 8.59 -26.45
C ARG A 64 -0.48 7.82 -25.14
N GLU A 65 0.16 6.65 -25.13
CA GLU A 65 0.34 5.86 -23.92
C GLU A 65 1.05 6.66 -22.83
N LEU A 66 2.07 7.45 -23.19
CA LEU A 66 2.81 8.30 -22.27
C LEU A 66 1.91 9.41 -21.69
N GLU A 67 1.14 10.13 -22.52
CA GLU A 67 0.22 11.17 -22.02
C GLU A 67 -0.85 10.59 -21.09
N GLU A 68 -1.49 9.48 -21.51
CA GLU A 68 -2.54 8.81 -20.75
C GLU A 68 -2.00 8.31 -19.40
N THR A 69 -0.83 7.67 -19.41
CA THR A 69 -0.17 7.17 -18.20
C THR A 69 0.20 8.31 -17.26
N LEU A 70 0.82 9.39 -17.78
CA LEU A 70 1.22 10.55 -16.97
C LEU A 70 0.01 11.19 -16.29
N ARG A 71 -1.10 11.31 -17.01
CA ARG A 71 -2.35 11.86 -16.47
C ARG A 71 -2.93 10.97 -15.38
N ALA A 72 -2.98 9.66 -15.62
CA ALA A 72 -3.46 8.68 -14.65
C ALA A 72 -2.58 8.66 -13.39
N ASP A 73 -1.26 8.71 -13.52
CA ASP A 73 -0.34 8.72 -12.38
C ASP A 73 -0.51 9.95 -11.49
N LEU A 74 -0.69 11.13 -12.10
CA LEU A 74 -0.91 12.36 -11.35
C LEU A 74 -2.24 12.33 -10.59
N ASP A 75 -3.29 11.78 -11.19
CA ASP A 75 -4.59 11.60 -10.53
C ASP A 75 -4.51 10.55 -9.41
N LEU A 76 -3.88 9.40 -9.70
CA LEU A 76 -3.66 8.31 -8.74
C LEU A 76 -2.65 8.67 -7.63
N SER A 77 -1.87 9.73 -7.75
CA SER A 77 -0.99 10.19 -6.67
C SER A 77 -1.76 10.63 -5.40
N GLY A 78 -3.04 11.01 -5.56
CA GLY A 78 -3.83 11.62 -4.49
C GLY A 78 -3.36 13.02 -4.06
N VAL A 79 -2.30 13.57 -4.67
CA VAL A 79 -1.81 14.95 -4.47
C VAL A 79 -2.62 15.94 -5.30
N PHE A 80 -3.07 15.53 -6.48
CA PHE A 80 -3.72 16.39 -7.44
C PHE A 80 -5.18 16.00 -7.66
N LEU A 81 -5.99 17.00 -7.99
CA LEU A 81 -7.25 16.82 -8.73
C LEU A 81 -6.96 17.25 -10.17
N VAL A 82 -6.78 16.29 -11.06
CA VAL A 82 -6.37 16.57 -12.44
C VAL A 82 -7.57 16.99 -13.28
N GLN A 83 -7.51 18.16 -13.90
CA GLN A 83 -8.47 18.59 -14.93
C GLN A 83 -7.86 18.36 -16.31
N GLY A 84 -8.48 17.46 -17.08
CA GLY A 84 -8.03 17.05 -18.40
C GLY A 84 -8.57 17.92 -19.53
N PRO A 85 -8.28 17.54 -20.79
CA PRO A 85 -8.69 18.30 -21.96
C PRO A 85 -10.21 18.52 -22.06
N ALA A 86 -11.01 17.55 -21.63
CA ALA A 86 -12.48 17.64 -21.70
C ALA A 86 -13.03 18.69 -20.73
N GLU A 87 -12.53 18.72 -19.50
CA GLU A 87 -12.91 19.71 -18.48
C GLU A 87 -12.40 21.11 -18.82
N LEU A 88 -11.21 21.20 -19.45
CA LEU A 88 -10.60 22.45 -19.86
C LEU A 88 -11.15 23.00 -21.18
N ALA A 89 -11.97 22.24 -21.92
CA ALA A 89 -12.53 22.64 -23.22
C ALA A 89 -13.45 23.87 -23.15
N VAL A 90 -13.95 24.21 -21.95
CA VAL A 90 -14.74 25.44 -21.72
C VAL A 90 -13.89 26.72 -21.79
N LEU A 91 -12.57 26.59 -21.61
CA LEU A 91 -11.63 27.70 -21.57
C LEU A 91 -11.29 28.20 -22.99
N GLN A 92 -11.14 29.51 -23.12
CA GLN A 92 -10.71 30.14 -24.36
C GLN A 92 -9.18 30.27 -24.37
N LEU A 93 -8.47 29.16 -24.65
CA LEU A 93 -7.01 29.17 -24.68
C LEU A 93 -6.49 29.82 -25.98
N THR A 94 -5.47 30.66 -25.85
CA THR A 94 -4.92 31.49 -26.93
C THR A 94 -3.48 31.13 -27.30
N GLY A 95 -2.83 30.28 -26.51
CA GLY A 95 -1.39 30.00 -26.58
C GLY A 95 -0.53 31.09 -25.92
N LYS A 96 -1.12 32.23 -25.54
CA LYS A 96 -0.43 33.27 -24.77
C LYS A 96 -0.48 32.92 -23.30
N ARG A 97 0.67 32.54 -22.75
CA ARG A 97 0.82 32.06 -21.37
C ARG A 97 0.10 32.91 -20.32
N ALA A 98 0.25 34.24 -20.36
CA ALA A 98 -0.38 35.13 -19.39
C ALA A 98 -1.91 35.04 -19.42
N HIS A 99 -2.52 35.03 -20.61
CA HIS A 99 -3.96 34.89 -20.77
C HIS A 99 -4.43 33.49 -20.32
N ASP A 100 -3.74 32.45 -20.78
CA ASP A 100 -4.12 31.07 -20.52
C ASP A 100 -4.00 30.73 -19.02
N PHE A 101 -3.04 31.32 -18.31
CA PHE A 101 -2.92 31.17 -16.85
C PHE A 101 -4.12 31.77 -16.11
N GLU A 102 -4.62 32.93 -16.53
CA GLU A 102 -5.86 33.48 -15.96
C GLU A 102 -7.06 32.57 -16.20
N GLN A 103 -7.13 31.93 -17.37
CA GLN A 103 -8.19 30.95 -17.69
C GLN A 103 -8.11 29.72 -16.77
N PHE A 104 -6.92 29.18 -16.52
CA PHE A 104 -6.78 28.04 -15.60
C PHE A 104 -7.12 28.43 -14.15
N ARG A 105 -6.71 29.62 -13.70
CA ARG A 105 -7.03 30.14 -12.37
C ARG A 105 -8.54 30.36 -12.20
N SER A 106 -9.24 30.83 -13.22
CA SER A 106 -10.69 31.05 -13.15
C SER A 106 -11.47 29.73 -12.95
N LEU A 107 -10.90 28.60 -13.38
CA LEU A 107 -11.42 27.25 -13.11
C LEU A 107 -10.94 26.66 -11.77
N GLY A 108 -10.21 27.44 -10.97
CA GLY A 108 -9.71 27.07 -9.65
C GLY A 108 -8.40 26.28 -9.66
N ASN A 109 -7.72 26.16 -10.80
CA ASN A 109 -6.42 25.49 -10.85
C ASN A 109 -5.36 26.32 -10.14
N GLN A 110 -4.47 25.61 -9.44
CA GLN A 110 -3.32 26.18 -8.75
C GLN A 110 -2.01 25.85 -9.48
N VAL A 111 -2.02 24.76 -10.24
CA VAL A 111 -0.87 24.26 -10.99
C VAL A 111 -1.29 24.01 -12.43
N VAL A 112 -0.39 24.22 -13.38
CA VAL A 112 -0.56 23.77 -14.76
C VAL A 112 0.65 22.96 -15.23
N LEU A 113 0.40 21.84 -15.90
CA LEU A 113 1.40 21.01 -16.54
C LEU A 113 1.22 21.05 -18.05
N TYR A 114 2.27 21.42 -18.77
CA TYR A 114 2.36 21.26 -20.22
C TYR A 114 3.31 20.14 -20.56
N ALA A 115 2.90 19.29 -21.50
CA ALA A 115 3.73 18.23 -22.06
C ALA A 115 3.84 18.44 -23.58
N GLU A 116 5.06 18.33 -24.10
CA GLU A 116 5.34 18.23 -25.52
C GLU A 116 5.95 16.87 -25.82
N LEU A 117 5.41 16.20 -26.83
CA LEU A 117 5.81 14.87 -27.26
C LEU A 117 6.34 14.93 -28.68
N LYS A 118 7.54 14.38 -28.89
CA LYS A 118 8.20 14.37 -30.20
C LYS A 118 9.05 13.13 -30.39
N GLN A 119 9.42 12.88 -31.64
CA GLN A 119 10.38 11.86 -32.00
C GLN A 119 11.73 12.50 -32.34
N GLU A 120 12.80 11.94 -31.79
CA GLU A 120 14.17 12.30 -32.14
C GLU A 120 14.98 11.07 -32.50
N SER A 121 15.30 10.94 -33.79
CA SER A 121 15.88 9.73 -34.36
C SER A 121 14.95 8.53 -34.12
N SER A 122 15.40 7.51 -33.40
CA SER A 122 14.62 6.31 -33.07
C SER A 122 13.99 6.35 -31.67
N ARG A 123 13.85 7.53 -31.05
CA ARG A 123 13.44 7.66 -29.65
C ARG A 123 12.26 8.59 -29.47
N ILE A 124 11.38 8.24 -28.53
CA ILE A 124 10.33 9.12 -28.04
C ILE A 124 10.91 10.10 -27.01
N VAL A 125 10.46 11.34 -27.07
CA VAL A 125 10.91 12.43 -26.20
C VAL A 125 9.69 13.11 -25.58
N LEU A 126 9.73 13.24 -24.25
CA LEU A 126 8.81 14.06 -23.46
C LEU A 126 9.55 15.30 -22.98
N GLU A 127 9.01 16.47 -23.24
CA GLU A 127 9.38 17.72 -22.59
C GLU A 127 8.20 18.21 -21.74
N GLY A 128 8.36 18.11 -20.42
CA GLY A 128 7.34 18.47 -19.45
C GLY A 128 7.72 19.75 -18.70
N ARG A 129 6.75 20.65 -18.51
CA ARG A 129 6.92 21.87 -17.71
C ARG A 129 5.73 22.07 -16.79
N VAL A 130 6.02 22.29 -15.51
CA VAL A 130 5.04 22.60 -14.48
C VAL A 130 5.21 24.03 -14.03
N TYR A 131 4.09 24.73 -13.86
CA TYR A 131 4.04 26.10 -13.38
C TYR A 131 3.14 26.19 -12.16
N ASP A 132 3.59 26.96 -11.18
CA ASP A 132 2.74 27.45 -10.10
C ASP A 132 1.96 28.65 -10.64
N LEU A 133 0.62 28.57 -10.62
CA LEU A 133 -0.21 29.62 -11.18
C LEU A 133 -0.21 30.86 -10.29
N ALA A 134 0.02 30.77 -8.98
CA ALA A 134 0.03 31.95 -8.12
C ALA A 134 1.18 32.92 -8.47
N SER A 135 2.39 32.39 -8.61
CA SER A 135 3.60 33.13 -8.98
C SER A 135 3.79 33.29 -10.49
N GLY A 136 3.19 32.40 -11.29
CA GLY A 136 3.43 32.29 -12.73
C GLY A 136 4.81 31.71 -13.09
N GLN A 137 5.58 31.26 -12.10
CA GLN A 137 6.92 30.73 -12.30
C GLN A 137 6.89 29.24 -12.63
N SER A 138 7.87 28.78 -13.40
CA SER A 138 8.08 27.35 -13.62
C SER A 138 8.70 26.75 -12.37
N VAL A 139 8.07 25.71 -11.84
CA VAL A 139 8.55 24.98 -10.66
C VAL A 139 9.29 23.70 -11.04
N LEU A 140 9.02 23.16 -12.24
CA LEU A 140 9.72 21.99 -12.77
C LEU A 140 9.76 22.06 -14.30
N GLY A 141 10.91 21.72 -14.87
CA GLY A 141 11.08 21.54 -16.31
C GLY A 141 12.00 20.36 -16.57
N LYS A 142 11.50 19.34 -17.27
CA LYS A 142 12.22 18.09 -17.51
C LYS A 142 12.10 17.63 -18.95
N ARG A 143 13.12 16.90 -19.38
CA ARG A 143 13.20 16.29 -20.69
C ARG A 143 13.66 14.85 -20.56
N TYR A 144 12.85 13.94 -21.07
CA TYR A 144 13.15 12.51 -21.09
C TYR A 144 13.26 12.04 -22.53
N ARG A 145 14.10 11.03 -22.74
CA ARG A 145 14.30 10.38 -24.02
C ARG A 145 14.47 8.89 -23.79
N GLY A 146 13.70 8.08 -24.49
CA GLY A 146 13.76 6.63 -24.39
C GLY A 146 13.26 5.93 -25.64
N GLU A 147 13.36 4.61 -25.62
CA GLU A 147 12.79 3.76 -26.67
C GLU A 147 11.25 3.75 -26.55
N VAL A 148 10.56 3.29 -27.60
CA VAL A 148 9.08 3.31 -27.67
C VAL A 148 8.43 2.49 -26.55
N ASP A 149 9.03 1.35 -26.20
CA ASP A 149 8.59 0.49 -25.09
C ASP A 149 8.83 1.10 -23.70
N GLN A 150 9.57 2.21 -23.61
CA GLN A 150 9.85 2.92 -22.37
C GLN A 150 8.88 4.07 -22.08
N ALA A 151 7.87 4.28 -22.94
CA ALA A 151 6.92 5.39 -22.85
C ALA A 151 6.25 5.48 -21.46
N ARG A 152 5.79 4.35 -20.92
CA ARG A 152 5.16 4.28 -19.60
C ARG A 152 6.14 4.62 -18.47
N GLN A 153 7.35 4.06 -18.50
CA GLN A 153 8.36 4.33 -17.48
C GLN A 153 8.79 5.80 -17.47
N ILE A 154 8.81 6.45 -18.64
CA ILE A 154 9.03 7.90 -18.73
C ILE A 154 7.88 8.67 -18.06
N ALA A 155 6.63 8.29 -18.32
CA ALA A 155 5.47 8.91 -17.68
C ALA A 155 5.51 8.77 -16.16
N HIS A 156 5.70 7.55 -15.65
CA HIS A 156 5.82 7.26 -14.22
C HIS A 156 6.92 8.08 -13.55
N ARG A 157 8.11 8.15 -14.16
CA ARG A 157 9.21 8.93 -13.62
C ARG A 157 8.90 10.42 -13.57
N PHE A 158 8.29 10.96 -14.62
CA PHE A 158 7.95 12.37 -14.62
C PHE A 158 6.84 12.67 -13.60
N ALA A 159 5.81 11.83 -13.50
CA ALA A 159 4.76 11.96 -12.50
C ALA A 159 5.33 11.97 -11.07
N ASP A 160 6.24 11.05 -10.75
CA ASP A 160 6.89 10.99 -9.44
C ASP A 160 7.70 12.26 -9.13
N GLU A 161 8.39 12.83 -10.12
CA GLU A 161 9.11 14.10 -9.95
C GLU A 161 8.16 15.30 -9.78
N VAL A 162 7.03 15.32 -10.50
CA VAL A 162 5.99 16.33 -10.30
C VAL A 162 5.45 16.23 -8.89
N VAL A 163 5.11 15.04 -8.40
CA VAL A 163 4.67 14.82 -7.02
C VAL A 163 5.73 15.29 -6.02
N ALA A 164 7.00 14.91 -6.22
CA ALA A 164 8.11 15.30 -5.34
C ALA A 164 8.28 16.81 -5.20
N GLN A 165 7.99 17.57 -6.26
CA GLN A 165 8.07 19.03 -6.23
C GLN A 165 7.10 19.65 -5.21
N PHE A 166 5.98 19.01 -4.91
CA PHE A 166 4.95 19.53 -3.98
C PHE A 166 4.93 18.83 -2.63
N THR A 167 5.44 17.59 -2.53
CA THR A 167 5.40 16.79 -1.30
C THR A 167 6.78 16.59 -0.66
N GLY A 168 7.87 16.90 -1.37
CA GLY A 168 9.24 16.60 -0.97
C GLY A 168 9.62 15.11 -1.10
N ARG A 169 8.74 14.26 -1.64
CA ARG A 169 8.97 12.82 -1.83
C ARG A 169 8.42 12.36 -3.18
N PRO A 170 9.10 11.40 -3.86
CA PRO A 170 8.57 10.86 -5.10
C PRO A 170 7.17 10.27 -4.92
N GLY A 171 6.39 10.31 -6.00
CA GLY A 171 5.14 9.56 -6.11
C GLY A 171 5.39 8.05 -6.08
N ILE A 172 4.33 7.28 -6.30
CA ILE A 172 4.35 5.82 -6.27
C ILE A 172 4.37 5.20 -7.68
N ALA A 173 4.46 6.00 -8.74
CA ALA A 173 4.21 5.52 -10.10
C ALA A 173 5.28 4.54 -10.60
N GLN A 174 6.51 4.63 -10.08
CA GLN A 174 7.58 3.67 -10.37
C GLN A 174 7.62 2.46 -9.42
N THR A 175 6.67 2.32 -8.51
CA THR A 175 6.62 1.18 -7.57
C THR A 175 6.00 -0.05 -8.22
N LEU A 176 6.23 -1.22 -7.61
CA LEU A 176 5.76 -2.51 -8.07
C LEU A 176 4.93 -3.20 -6.98
N ILE A 177 4.09 -4.14 -7.39
CA ILE A 177 3.35 -5.02 -6.49
C ILE A 177 3.76 -6.46 -6.80
N ALA A 178 4.22 -7.20 -5.78
CA ALA A 178 4.39 -8.65 -5.86
C ALA A 178 3.13 -9.35 -5.37
N PHE A 179 2.79 -10.51 -5.91
CA PHE A 179 1.65 -11.33 -5.48
C PHE A 179 1.87 -12.77 -5.94
N HIS A 180 1.03 -13.71 -5.53
CA HIS A 180 1.07 -15.07 -6.07
C HIS A 180 -0.23 -15.46 -6.77
N SER A 181 -0.11 -16.29 -7.82
CA SER A 181 -1.20 -16.64 -8.73
C SER A 181 -1.12 -18.07 -9.23
N ASP A 182 -2.26 -18.71 -9.46
CA ASP A 182 -2.37 -20.01 -10.14
C ASP A 182 -2.71 -19.93 -11.64
N ARG A 183 -2.61 -18.74 -12.26
CA ARG A 183 -2.99 -18.56 -13.67
C ARG A 183 -2.28 -19.50 -14.65
N ASP A 184 -1.07 -19.95 -14.31
CA ASP A 184 -0.26 -20.90 -15.11
C ASP A 184 -0.32 -22.35 -14.58
N GLY A 185 -1.29 -22.68 -13.74
CA GLY A 185 -1.56 -24.04 -13.22
C GLY A 185 -0.94 -24.37 -11.86
N PHE A 186 0.25 -23.82 -11.55
CA PHE A 186 0.84 -23.86 -10.21
C PHE A 186 0.80 -22.47 -9.57
N GLN A 187 0.70 -22.42 -8.24
CA GLN A 187 0.81 -21.16 -7.49
C GLN A 187 2.27 -20.66 -7.58
N GLU A 188 2.47 -19.57 -8.30
CA GLU A 188 3.79 -18.96 -8.51
C GLU A 188 3.74 -17.48 -8.16
N VAL A 189 4.90 -16.88 -7.85
CA VAL A 189 5.04 -15.45 -7.59
C VAL A 189 5.09 -14.68 -8.90
N TYR A 190 4.34 -13.59 -8.96
CA TYR A 190 4.30 -12.61 -10.04
C TYR A 190 4.57 -11.22 -9.48
N ILE A 191 4.94 -10.31 -10.37
CA ILE A 191 4.99 -8.87 -10.09
C ILE A 191 4.26 -8.10 -11.17
N MET A 192 3.82 -6.89 -10.84
CA MET A 192 3.19 -5.94 -11.75
C MET A 192 3.58 -4.50 -11.38
N ASP A 193 3.36 -3.57 -12.30
CA ASP A 193 3.42 -2.13 -11.99
C ASP A 193 2.32 -1.79 -10.98
N TYR A 194 2.48 -0.68 -10.24
CA TYR A 194 1.53 -0.26 -9.19
C TYR A 194 0.06 -0.15 -9.68
N ASP A 195 -0.14 0.10 -10.98
CA ASP A 195 -1.44 0.25 -11.64
C ASP A 195 -1.98 -1.06 -12.27
N GLY A 196 -1.29 -2.18 -12.05
CA GLY A 196 -1.70 -3.51 -12.51
C GLY A 196 -1.21 -3.89 -13.91
N ARG A 197 -0.50 -3.00 -14.62
CA ARG A 197 0.10 -3.31 -15.92
C ARG A 197 1.39 -4.13 -15.78
N ASN A 198 1.89 -4.62 -16.91
CA ASN A 198 3.19 -5.33 -17.01
C ASN A 198 3.34 -6.54 -16.06
N GLN A 199 2.27 -7.31 -15.87
CA GLN A 199 2.30 -8.49 -15.02
C GLN A 199 3.25 -9.55 -15.58
N ARG A 200 4.19 -10.02 -14.76
CA ARG A 200 5.18 -11.04 -15.16
C ARG A 200 5.51 -12.01 -14.03
N ARG A 201 5.73 -13.27 -14.39
CA ARG A 201 6.09 -14.33 -13.44
C ARG A 201 7.53 -14.19 -12.96
N VAL A 202 7.78 -14.41 -11.68
CA VAL A 202 9.09 -14.35 -11.02
C VAL A 202 9.64 -15.74 -10.70
N THR A 203 8.77 -16.67 -10.29
CA THR A 203 9.14 -18.05 -9.96
C THR A 203 8.69 -19.04 -11.04
N GLY A 204 9.08 -20.31 -10.92
CA GLY A 204 8.73 -21.34 -11.90
C GLY A 204 9.11 -22.72 -11.40
N HIS A 205 8.95 -22.95 -10.09
CA HIS A 205 9.32 -24.20 -9.42
C HIS A 205 8.37 -25.34 -9.77
N ARG A 206 7.21 -25.05 -10.38
CA ARG A 206 6.13 -26.01 -10.63
C ARG A 206 5.67 -26.67 -9.33
N SER A 207 5.63 -25.86 -8.28
CA SER A 207 5.16 -26.17 -6.94
C SER A 207 4.45 -24.95 -6.38
N THR A 208 3.94 -25.03 -5.15
CA THR A 208 3.34 -23.88 -4.48
C THR A 208 4.44 -22.92 -4.04
N SER A 209 4.43 -21.70 -4.58
CA SER A 209 5.28 -20.58 -4.18
C SER A 209 4.40 -19.36 -3.92
N GLY A 210 4.54 -18.73 -2.76
CA GLY A 210 3.64 -17.66 -2.34
C GLY A 210 4.18 -16.83 -1.19
N PHE A 211 3.31 -15.96 -0.66
CA PHE A 211 3.63 -14.96 0.37
C PHE A 211 4.88 -14.14 0.01
N PRO A 212 4.87 -13.44 -1.15
CA PRO A 212 6.00 -12.65 -1.56
C PRO A 212 6.15 -11.41 -0.70
N GLU A 213 7.39 -10.96 -0.49
CA GLU A 213 7.70 -9.74 0.22
C GLU A 213 8.93 -9.03 -0.37
N TRP A 214 8.83 -7.73 -0.61
CA TRP A 214 9.87 -6.92 -1.22
C TRP A 214 10.93 -6.54 -0.19
N SER A 215 12.19 -6.74 -0.57
CA SER A 215 13.29 -6.05 0.11
C SER A 215 13.13 -4.52 0.04
N PRO A 216 13.53 -3.76 1.07
CA PRO A 216 13.43 -2.30 1.07
C PRO A 216 14.23 -1.61 -0.06
N SER A 217 15.23 -2.32 -0.62
CA SER A 217 16.01 -1.88 -1.78
C SER A 217 15.37 -2.25 -3.13
N GLY A 218 14.36 -3.12 -3.15
CA GLY A 218 13.71 -3.60 -4.38
C GLY A 218 14.57 -4.56 -5.21
N ASP A 219 15.74 -4.99 -4.73
CA ASP A 219 16.65 -5.87 -5.48
C ASP A 219 16.25 -7.35 -5.39
N VAL A 220 15.47 -7.72 -4.36
CA VAL A 220 15.00 -9.08 -4.11
C VAL A 220 13.53 -9.10 -3.70
N VAL A 221 12.83 -10.15 -4.13
CA VAL A 221 11.55 -10.60 -3.54
C VAL A 221 11.81 -11.87 -2.71
N ALA A 222 11.53 -11.82 -1.42
CA ALA A 222 11.44 -12.99 -0.55
C ALA A 222 10.13 -13.74 -0.83
N TYR A 223 10.15 -15.06 -0.73
CA TYR A 223 8.93 -15.88 -0.89
C TYR A 223 9.11 -17.23 -0.21
N VAL A 224 7.99 -17.89 0.06
CA VAL A 224 7.97 -19.25 0.59
C VAL A 224 7.64 -20.23 -0.53
N THR A 225 8.29 -21.38 -0.55
CA THR A 225 8.00 -22.44 -1.50
C THR A 225 7.93 -23.82 -0.86
N TYR A 226 7.12 -24.69 -1.47
CA TYR A 226 6.84 -26.06 -1.02
C TYR A 226 7.46 -27.11 -1.96
N PHE A 227 8.39 -26.74 -2.86
CA PHE A 227 9.07 -27.74 -3.71
C PHE A 227 10.11 -28.56 -2.94
N THR A 228 10.57 -28.06 -1.80
CA THR A 228 11.45 -28.71 -0.83
C THR A 228 10.65 -29.61 0.13
N ALA A 229 11.34 -30.42 0.94
CA ALA A 229 10.69 -31.32 1.90
C ALA A 229 9.88 -30.58 3.00
N SER A 230 10.32 -29.38 3.37
CA SER A 230 9.65 -28.45 4.29
C SER A 230 9.45 -27.09 3.59
N PRO A 231 8.41 -26.31 3.96
CA PRO A 231 8.23 -24.95 3.45
C PRO A 231 9.49 -24.11 3.74
N THR A 232 10.08 -23.54 2.69
CA THR A 232 11.41 -22.92 2.75
C THR A 232 11.36 -21.50 2.20
N ILE A 233 12.07 -20.58 2.86
CA ILE A 233 12.21 -19.19 2.44
C ILE A 233 13.29 -19.09 1.39
N PHE A 234 12.96 -18.46 0.27
CA PHE A 234 13.86 -18.18 -0.84
C PHE A 234 13.87 -16.70 -1.18
N PHE A 235 14.98 -16.28 -1.79
CA PHE A 235 15.11 -15.00 -2.45
C PHE A 235 15.10 -15.15 -3.96
N ALA A 236 14.34 -14.28 -4.62
CA ALA A 236 14.38 -14.04 -6.05
C ALA A 236 15.11 -12.74 -6.33
N ASP A 237 16.30 -12.81 -6.91
CA ASP A 237 17.04 -11.64 -7.38
C ASP A 237 16.36 -11.05 -8.61
N MET A 238 16.01 -9.76 -8.54
CA MET A 238 15.18 -9.09 -9.56
C MET A 238 15.95 -8.69 -10.81
N LYS A 239 17.29 -8.66 -10.72
CA LYS A 239 18.18 -8.32 -11.84
C LYS A 239 18.59 -9.56 -12.64
N THR A 240 18.93 -10.63 -11.95
CA THR A 240 19.52 -11.85 -12.52
C THR A 240 18.51 -12.99 -12.64
N GLY A 241 17.39 -12.91 -11.93
CA GLY A 241 16.41 -14.00 -11.83
C GLY A 241 16.83 -15.15 -10.91
N ARG A 242 18.07 -15.14 -10.38
CA ARG A 242 18.62 -16.19 -9.53
C ARG A 242 17.76 -16.42 -8.30
N LYS A 243 17.49 -17.69 -7.97
CA LYS A 243 16.81 -18.09 -6.74
C LYS A 243 17.82 -18.63 -5.74
N THR A 244 17.79 -18.12 -4.51
CA THR A 244 18.73 -18.52 -3.45
C THR A 244 17.93 -18.94 -2.23
N GLU A 245 18.21 -20.13 -1.71
CA GLU A 245 17.65 -20.60 -0.44
C GLU A 245 18.17 -19.73 0.70
N VAL A 246 17.27 -19.31 1.59
CA VAL A 246 17.61 -18.48 2.76
C VAL A 246 17.53 -19.31 4.02
N TYR A 247 16.40 -20.00 4.23
CA TYR A 247 16.17 -20.80 5.43
C TYR A 247 15.07 -21.85 5.21
N GLY A 248 15.40 -23.12 5.46
CA GLY A 248 14.49 -24.27 5.27
C GLY A 248 14.49 -25.30 6.40
N GLN A 249 15.12 -25.00 7.53
CA GLN A 249 15.15 -25.91 8.68
C GLN A 249 13.79 -25.95 9.40
N GLY A 250 13.56 -26.99 10.20
CA GLY A 250 12.30 -27.20 10.94
C GLY A 250 11.15 -27.72 10.06
N SER A 251 9.93 -27.65 10.59
CA SER A 251 8.74 -28.18 9.90
C SER A 251 7.96 -27.12 9.12
N LEU A 252 8.17 -25.84 9.42
CA LEU A 252 7.44 -24.73 8.80
C LEU A 252 8.26 -23.44 8.84
N ASN A 253 8.28 -22.70 7.74
CA ASN A 253 8.83 -21.36 7.64
C ASN A 253 7.89 -20.51 6.78
N LEU A 254 7.30 -19.45 7.35
CA LEU A 254 6.26 -18.65 6.70
C LEU A 254 6.49 -17.15 6.84
N SER A 255 5.88 -16.41 5.91
CA SER A 255 5.66 -14.95 5.97
C SER A 255 6.90 -14.15 6.35
N PRO A 256 7.96 -14.18 5.50
CA PRO A 256 9.13 -13.35 5.73
C PRO A 256 8.76 -11.86 5.69
N SER A 257 9.44 -11.05 6.51
CA SER A 257 9.35 -9.59 6.51
C SER A 257 10.73 -8.99 6.75
N PHE A 258 11.20 -8.13 5.86
CA PHE A 258 12.47 -7.42 6.02
C PHE A 258 12.37 -6.30 7.05
N SER A 259 13.46 -6.09 7.79
CA SER A 259 13.66 -4.81 8.48
C SER A 259 13.80 -3.67 7.46
N PRO A 260 13.44 -2.41 7.78
CA PRO A 260 13.47 -1.31 6.81
C PRO A 260 14.85 -0.98 6.25
N ASP A 261 15.92 -1.33 6.99
CA ASP A 261 17.30 -1.21 6.55
C ASP A 261 17.77 -2.38 5.65
N GLY A 262 16.96 -3.42 5.51
CA GLY A 262 17.21 -4.62 4.71
C GLY A 262 18.22 -5.60 5.32
N THR A 263 18.63 -5.40 6.57
CA THR A 263 19.69 -6.20 7.19
C THR A 263 19.16 -7.48 7.85
N MET A 264 17.90 -7.47 8.30
CA MET A 264 17.26 -8.55 9.03
C MET A 264 16.00 -9.03 8.31
N ILE A 265 15.60 -10.27 8.58
CA ILE A 265 14.32 -10.86 8.18
C ILE A 265 13.67 -11.41 9.45
N ALA A 266 12.43 -11.01 9.71
CA ALA A 266 11.55 -11.69 10.65
C ALA A 266 10.70 -12.72 9.90
N PHE A 267 10.43 -13.86 10.52
CA PHE A 267 9.61 -14.92 9.92
C PHE A 267 9.00 -15.80 11.02
N ALA A 268 7.92 -16.49 10.67
CA ALA A 268 7.32 -17.50 11.54
C ALA A 268 8.01 -18.85 11.32
N HIS A 269 8.41 -19.52 12.38
CA HIS A 269 9.10 -20.81 12.32
C HIS A 269 8.51 -21.81 13.30
N ALA A 270 8.31 -23.05 12.84
CA ALA A 270 7.95 -24.17 13.70
C ALA A 270 9.10 -25.16 13.88
N ASP A 271 9.46 -25.39 15.15
CA ASP A 271 10.49 -26.35 15.58
C ASP A 271 9.93 -27.76 15.85
N GLY A 272 8.64 -27.97 15.53
CA GLY A 272 7.91 -29.21 15.78
C GLY A 272 7.05 -29.20 17.05
N THR A 273 7.17 -28.18 17.90
CA THR A 273 6.36 -28.04 19.13
C THR A 273 5.41 -26.85 19.11
N ASN A 274 5.90 -25.71 18.63
CA ASN A 274 5.15 -24.45 18.56
C ASN A 274 5.55 -23.69 17.29
N THR A 275 4.79 -22.66 16.93
CA THR A 275 5.21 -21.67 15.92
C THR A 275 5.46 -20.35 16.60
N ASP A 276 6.67 -19.82 16.42
CA ASP A 276 7.13 -18.58 17.06
C ASP A 276 7.73 -17.64 16.02
N ILE A 277 7.89 -16.37 16.39
CA ILE A 277 8.57 -15.39 15.56
C ILE A 277 10.08 -15.49 15.79
N TYR A 278 10.81 -15.61 14.69
CA TYR A 278 12.27 -15.59 14.66
C TYR A 278 12.74 -14.41 13.84
N VAL A 279 13.96 -13.97 14.12
CA VAL A 279 14.68 -13.00 13.30
C VAL A 279 16.05 -13.55 12.93
N CYS A 280 16.52 -13.25 11.73
CA CYS A 280 17.90 -13.55 11.36
C CYS A 280 18.46 -12.49 10.40
N PRO A 281 19.80 -12.42 10.26
CA PRO A 281 20.41 -11.64 9.19
C PRO A 281 19.92 -12.10 7.82
N ARG A 282 20.00 -11.22 6.81
CA ARG A 282 19.61 -11.49 5.41
C ARG A 282 20.12 -12.83 4.85
N ILE A 283 21.29 -13.30 5.31
CA ILE A 283 21.77 -14.67 5.11
C ILE A 283 21.58 -15.40 6.44
N CYS A 284 20.53 -16.22 6.51
CA CYS A 284 19.97 -16.75 7.76
C CYS A 284 20.79 -17.91 8.35
N THR A 285 21.97 -17.59 8.88
CA THR A 285 22.89 -18.59 9.46
C THR A 285 22.57 -18.93 10.92
N GLN A 286 22.04 -17.96 11.68
CA GLN A 286 21.72 -18.11 13.10
C GLN A 286 20.40 -17.39 13.41
N PRO A 287 19.26 -18.09 13.36
CA PRO A 287 17.97 -17.50 13.71
C PRO A 287 17.82 -17.33 15.22
N GLN A 288 17.40 -16.13 15.64
CA GLN A 288 17.09 -15.79 17.02
C GLN A 288 15.57 -15.85 17.23
N ARG A 289 15.13 -16.68 18.17
CA ARG A 289 13.74 -16.76 18.62
C ARG A 289 13.36 -15.52 19.44
N LEU A 290 12.34 -14.78 18.99
CA LEU A 290 11.82 -13.59 19.67
C LEU A 290 10.65 -13.92 20.60
N THR A 291 9.72 -14.79 20.19
CA THR A 291 8.56 -15.16 21.01
C THR A 291 8.68 -16.56 21.61
N ARG A 292 8.06 -16.78 22.78
CA ARG A 292 8.09 -18.05 23.53
C ARG A 292 6.76 -18.36 24.24
N ALA A 293 5.71 -17.60 23.93
CA ALA A 293 4.43 -17.75 24.59
C ALA A 293 3.76 -19.05 24.14
N ARG A 294 2.85 -19.58 24.97
CA ARG A 294 1.94 -20.63 24.49
C ARG A 294 0.97 -19.99 23.49
N GLY A 295 1.01 -20.45 22.25
CA GLY A 295 0.22 -19.93 21.14
C GLY A 295 1.01 -19.93 19.85
N ILE A 296 0.29 -19.95 18.74
CA ILE A 296 0.83 -19.86 17.39
C ILE A 296 1.07 -18.38 17.08
N ASP A 297 2.33 -18.01 16.87
CA ASP A 297 2.71 -16.67 16.41
C ASP A 297 3.11 -16.70 14.93
N THR A 298 2.47 -15.87 14.10
CA THR A 298 2.68 -15.83 12.64
C THR A 298 2.67 -14.40 12.08
N ASN A 299 2.91 -14.26 10.77
CA ASN A 299 2.76 -13.02 10.00
C ASN A 299 3.45 -11.79 10.65
N PRO A 300 4.77 -11.87 10.91
CA PRO A 300 5.50 -10.72 11.41
C PRO A 300 5.56 -9.60 10.34
N ALA A 301 5.48 -8.35 10.79
CA ALA A 301 5.63 -7.17 9.96
C ALA A 301 6.47 -6.11 10.70
N TRP A 302 7.62 -5.77 10.14
CA TRP A 302 8.47 -4.71 10.68
C TRP A 302 7.83 -3.34 10.55
N SER A 303 7.94 -2.56 11.62
CA SER A 303 7.60 -1.13 11.57
C SER A 303 8.56 -0.38 10.64
N PRO A 304 8.13 0.73 10.00
CA PRO A 304 8.98 1.48 9.07
C PRO A 304 10.19 2.14 9.76
N GLN A 305 10.14 2.31 11.08
CA GLN A 305 11.26 2.81 11.90
C GLN A 305 12.25 1.70 12.30
N GLY A 306 11.88 0.43 12.15
CA GLY A 306 12.72 -0.73 12.49
C GLY A 306 12.88 -0.96 14.00
N ASP A 307 12.05 -0.34 14.83
CA ASP A 307 12.10 -0.44 16.29
C ASP A 307 11.09 -1.47 16.84
N ARG A 308 10.02 -1.75 16.08
CA ARG A 308 8.91 -2.63 16.47
C ARG A 308 8.57 -3.65 15.39
N ILE A 309 7.95 -4.76 15.81
CA ILE A 309 7.40 -5.82 14.96
C ILE A 309 5.95 -6.06 15.37
N ALA A 310 5.02 -5.95 14.41
CA ALA A 310 3.65 -6.43 14.56
C ALA A 310 3.59 -7.91 14.17
N PHE A 311 2.70 -8.69 14.77
CA PHE A 311 2.53 -10.11 14.44
C PHE A 311 1.17 -10.62 14.91
N THR A 312 0.72 -11.72 14.32
CA THR A 312 -0.51 -12.40 14.71
C THR A 312 -0.21 -13.42 15.81
N SER A 313 -1.05 -13.48 16.83
CA SER A 313 -0.94 -14.49 17.89
C SER A 313 -2.29 -14.95 18.41
N ASP A 314 -2.44 -16.25 18.64
CA ASP A 314 -3.60 -16.84 19.31
C ASP A 314 -3.43 -17.03 20.82
N ARG A 315 -2.37 -16.46 21.43
CA ARG A 315 -2.07 -16.58 22.88
C ARG A 315 -3.20 -16.17 23.81
N SER A 316 -4.17 -15.39 23.31
CA SER A 316 -5.39 -14.96 24.00
C SER A 316 -6.64 -15.77 23.62
N GLY A 317 -6.47 -16.96 23.03
CA GLY A 317 -7.52 -17.90 22.65
C GLY A 317 -7.91 -17.86 21.16
N GLN A 318 -7.89 -16.69 20.54
CA GLN A 318 -8.15 -16.49 19.10
C GLN A 318 -7.03 -15.63 18.48
N PRO A 319 -6.77 -15.72 17.16
CA PRO A 319 -5.79 -14.88 16.48
C PRO A 319 -6.08 -13.39 16.63
N GLN A 320 -5.11 -12.66 17.15
CA GLN A 320 -5.16 -11.22 17.39
C GLN A 320 -3.84 -10.59 16.99
N ILE A 321 -3.86 -9.28 16.72
CA ILE A 321 -2.66 -8.51 16.40
C ILE A 321 -1.97 -8.07 17.68
N TYR A 322 -0.67 -8.34 17.75
CA TYR A 322 0.24 -7.92 18.80
C TYR A 322 1.38 -7.10 18.19
N VAL A 323 2.00 -6.26 19.03
CA VAL A 323 3.24 -5.55 18.72
C VAL A 323 4.26 -5.85 19.81
N MET A 324 5.51 -5.97 19.43
CA MET A 324 6.67 -6.08 20.32
C MET A 324 7.80 -5.19 19.82
N ASP A 325 8.78 -4.94 20.68
CA ASP A 325 10.02 -4.30 20.27
C ASP A 325 10.86 -5.25 19.41
N ARG A 326 11.81 -4.71 18.65
CA ARG A 326 12.69 -5.47 17.73
C ARG A 326 13.46 -6.61 18.39
N ASP A 327 13.63 -6.58 19.71
CA ASP A 327 14.33 -7.60 20.50
C ASP A 327 13.39 -8.67 21.10
N GLY A 328 12.07 -8.53 20.87
CA GLY A 328 11.02 -9.42 21.38
C GLY A 328 10.43 -8.99 22.73
N SER A 329 10.89 -7.89 23.31
CA SER A 329 10.36 -7.35 24.57
C SER A 329 9.09 -6.51 24.35
N ASN A 330 8.48 -6.03 25.46
CA ASN A 330 7.34 -5.11 25.45
C ASN A 330 6.13 -5.57 24.62
N VAL A 331 5.86 -6.86 24.63
CA VAL A 331 4.76 -7.43 23.86
C VAL A 331 3.41 -6.96 24.38
N ARG A 332 2.59 -6.37 23.50
CA ARG A 332 1.26 -5.84 23.83
C ARG A 332 0.26 -6.12 22.70
N ARG A 333 -1.01 -6.30 23.08
CA ARG A 333 -2.11 -6.54 22.14
C ARG A 333 -2.58 -5.22 21.51
N ILE A 334 -2.88 -5.25 20.22
CA ILE A 334 -3.40 -4.10 19.45
C ILE A 334 -4.88 -4.26 19.13
N SER A 335 -5.30 -5.43 18.64
CA SER A 335 -6.69 -5.65 18.24
C SER A 335 -7.52 -6.20 19.40
N PHE A 336 -8.67 -5.57 19.70
CA PHE A 336 -9.57 -6.02 20.78
C PHE A 336 -10.95 -6.45 20.29
N GLU A 337 -11.28 -6.13 19.05
CA GLU A 337 -12.54 -6.49 18.42
C GLU A 337 -12.33 -7.57 17.36
N GLY A 338 -13.36 -8.38 17.13
CA GLY A 338 -13.35 -9.44 16.12
C GLY A 338 -12.71 -10.72 16.64
N ASP A 339 -13.15 -11.83 16.06
CA ASP A 339 -12.82 -13.17 16.55
C ASP A 339 -11.68 -13.84 15.79
N PHE A 340 -11.12 -13.15 14.79
CA PHE A 340 -9.91 -13.53 14.07
C PHE A 340 -9.32 -12.28 13.43
N ASN A 341 -8.14 -11.83 13.88
CA ASN A 341 -7.42 -10.71 13.29
C ASN A 341 -6.03 -11.16 12.85
N ASP A 342 -5.64 -10.86 11.61
CA ASP A 342 -4.45 -11.42 10.99
C ASP A 342 -3.85 -10.52 9.90
N GLY A 343 -2.56 -10.73 9.60
CA GLY A 343 -1.85 -10.12 8.48
C GLY A 343 -1.74 -8.60 8.62
N ALA A 344 -1.10 -8.12 9.68
CA ALA A 344 -0.93 -6.69 9.91
C ALA A 344 0.16 -6.07 9.02
N THR A 345 -0.08 -4.86 8.53
CA THR A 345 0.88 -4.02 7.80
C THR A 345 0.91 -2.62 8.39
N TRP A 346 2.09 -2.00 8.40
CA TRP A 346 2.28 -0.66 8.96
C TRP A 346 2.05 0.42 7.92
N ARG A 347 1.33 1.48 8.31
CA ARG A 347 1.40 2.74 7.57
C ARG A 347 2.80 3.32 7.71
N TYR A 348 3.30 4.00 6.68
CA TYR A 348 4.68 4.49 6.60
C TYR A 348 5.15 5.33 7.81
N ASP A 349 4.24 6.06 8.45
CA ASP A 349 4.55 6.88 9.62
C ASP A 349 4.64 6.10 10.94
N GLY A 350 4.26 4.81 10.94
CA GLY A 350 4.32 3.94 12.12
C GLY A 350 3.23 4.19 13.16
N ALA A 351 2.23 5.02 12.85
CA ALA A 351 1.13 5.34 13.76
C ALA A 351 -0.05 4.36 13.63
N TYR A 352 -0.21 3.74 12.45
CA TYR A 352 -1.35 2.88 12.15
C TYR A 352 -0.92 1.50 11.67
N LEU A 353 -1.73 0.50 12.05
CA LEU A 353 -1.70 -0.85 11.48
C LEU A 353 -3.00 -1.11 10.72
N ALA A 354 -2.89 -1.57 9.47
CA ALA A 354 -4.01 -2.19 8.76
C ALA A 354 -3.92 -3.72 8.89
N TYR A 355 -5.03 -4.40 9.08
CA TYR A 355 -5.07 -5.87 9.17
C TYR A 355 -6.43 -6.42 8.75
N ALA A 356 -6.46 -7.71 8.41
CA ALA A 356 -7.71 -8.42 8.14
C ALA A 356 -8.39 -8.80 9.45
N SER A 357 -9.66 -8.44 9.61
CA SER A 357 -10.47 -8.76 10.79
C SER A 357 -11.73 -9.50 10.38
N ARG A 358 -11.98 -10.66 10.98
CA ARG A 358 -13.23 -11.37 10.78
C ARG A 358 -14.36 -10.66 11.52
N ARG A 359 -15.31 -10.16 10.73
CA ARG A 359 -16.55 -9.49 11.17
C ARG A 359 -17.72 -10.32 10.65
N GLY A 360 -18.37 -11.06 11.54
CA GLY A 360 -19.33 -12.10 11.14
C GLY A 360 -18.62 -13.23 10.38
N ASN A 361 -19.07 -13.53 9.16
CA ASN A 361 -18.48 -14.59 8.32
C ASN A 361 -17.54 -14.07 7.22
N LYS A 362 -17.08 -12.82 7.33
CA LYS A 362 -16.26 -12.14 6.30
C LYS A 362 -15.06 -11.47 6.93
N PHE A 363 -13.94 -11.47 6.21
CA PHE A 363 -12.80 -10.65 6.58
C PHE A 363 -12.98 -9.24 6.03
N GLN A 364 -12.76 -8.23 6.85
CA GLN A 364 -12.76 -6.82 6.49
C GLN A 364 -11.42 -6.21 6.88
N ILE A 365 -10.95 -5.22 6.14
CA ILE A 365 -9.75 -4.48 6.53
C ILE A 365 -10.12 -3.49 7.63
N VAL A 366 -9.40 -3.57 8.74
CA VAL A 366 -9.49 -2.66 9.87
C VAL A 366 -8.16 -1.93 9.99
N VAL A 367 -8.21 -0.64 10.31
CA VAL A 367 -7.06 0.17 10.67
C VAL A 367 -7.16 0.54 12.14
N THR A 368 -6.05 0.41 12.88
CA THR A 368 -5.96 0.74 14.29
C THR A 368 -4.78 1.65 14.55
N ASP A 369 -5.02 2.72 15.31
CA ASP A 369 -3.97 3.57 15.88
C ASP A 369 -3.23 2.75 16.96
N VAL A 370 -1.91 2.63 16.82
CA VAL A 370 -1.13 1.74 17.69
C VAL A 370 -0.95 2.27 19.11
N ILE A 371 -1.30 3.53 19.39
CA ILE A 371 -1.20 4.18 20.69
C ILE A 371 -2.56 4.27 21.35
N SER A 372 -3.54 4.88 20.69
CA SER A 372 -4.89 5.08 21.27
C SER A 372 -5.73 3.81 21.22
N LEU A 373 -5.38 2.84 20.36
CA LEU A 373 -6.14 1.62 20.06
C LEU A 373 -7.51 1.87 19.41
N ALA A 374 -7.81 3.13 19.08
CA ALA A 374 -8.96 3.48 18.27
C ALA A 374 -8.86 2.78 16.90
N SER A 375 -9.98 2.26 16.42
CA SER A 375 -10.03 1.42 15.23
C SER A 375 -11.15 1.82 14.28
N ALA A 376 -10.89 1.78 12.98
CA ALA A 376 -11.86 2.04 11.93
C ALA A 376 -11.89 0.87 10.93
N THR A 377 -13.09 0.43 10.56
CA THR A 377 -13.25 -0.58 9.49
C THR A 377 -13.28 0.14 8.14
N LEU A 378 -12.38 -0.23 7.23
CA LEU A 378 -12.25 0.41 5.91
C LEU A 378 -13.12 -0.25 4.85
N THR A 379 -13.23 -1.58 4.87
CA THR A 379 -14.00 -2.33 3.87
C THR A 379 -15.32 -2.83 4.42
N HIS A 380 -16.32 -2.90 3.55
CA HIS A 380 -17.66 -3.34 3.88
C HIS A 380 -18.27 -4.15 2.75
N GLY A 381 -19.31 -4.93 3.05
CA GLY A 381 -20.11 -5.62 2.04
C GLY A 381 -19.93 -7.14 2.04
N PRO A 382 -20.29 -7.81 0.93
CA PRO A 382 -20.45 -9.27 0.89
C PRO A 382 -19.15 -10.05 0.68
N ASP A 383 -18.07 -9.37 0.31
CA ASP A 383 -16.78 -9.99 -0.01
C ASP A 383 -15.87 -10.03 1.23
N SER A 384 -14.86 -10.91 1.19
CA SER A 384 -13.78 -10.92 2.17
C SER A 384 -12.59 -10.15 1.61
N TYR A 385 -11.92 -9.39 2.47
CA TYR A 385 -10.74 -8.60 2.17
C TYR A 385 -9.63 -8.98 3.15
N GLU A 386 -8.48 -9.38 2.62
CA GLU A 386 -7.39 -10.00 3.38
C GLU A 386 -6.03 -9.51 2.88
N GLU A 387 -4.98 -9.73 3.68
CA GLU A 387 -3.57 -9.49 3.32
C GLU A 387 -3.31 -8.05 2.79
N PRO A 388 -3.62 -7.01 3.59
CA PRO A 388 -3.35 -5.62 3.20
C PRO A 388 -1.83 -5.33 3.17
N SER A 389 -1.41 -4.49 2.23
CA SER A 389 -0.07 -3.89 2.16
C SER A 389 -0.18 -2.41 1.79
N TYR A 390 0.47 -1.53 2.56
CA TYR A 390 0.51 -0.08 2.28
C TYR A 390 1.43 0.25 1.11
N SER A 391 1.04 1.24 0.31
CA SER A 391 1.96 1.96 -0.57
C SER A 391 3.04 2.68 0.26
N PRO A 392 4.23 2.94 -0.29
CA PRO A 392 5.33 3.52 0.49
C PRO A 392 5.05 4.94 0.99
N ASP A 393 4.11 5.67 0.37
CA ASP A 393 3.64 6.97 0.86
C ASP A 393 2.52 6.88 1.91
N GLY A 394 2.03 5.67 2.22
CA GLY A 394 0.97 5.40 3.19
C GLY A 394 -0.44 5.81 2.73
N ARG A 395 -0.63 6.22 1.47
CA ARG A 395 -1.90 6.77 0.96
C ARG A 395 -2.81 5.75 0.31
N ARG A 396 -2.30 4.57 0.02
CA ARG A 396 -3.04 3.47 -0.62
C ARG A 396 -2.77 2.14 0.08
N LEU A 397 -3.71 1.23 -0.13
CA LEU A 397 -3.62 -0.16 0.29
C LEU A 397 -3.86 -1.05 -0.92
N VAL A 398 -2.98 -2.03 -1.13
CA VAL A 398 -3.25 -3.19 -1.98
C VAL A 398 -3.66 -4.35 -1.08
N LEU A 399 -4.60 -5.18 -1.54
CA LEU A 399 -5.15 -6.28 -0.74
C LEU A 399 -5.74 -7.37 -1.63
N THR A 400 -5.97 -8.54 -1.05
CA THR A 400 -6.70 -9.64 -1.69
C THR A 400 -8.20 -9.48 -1.45
N ARG A 401 -9.00 -9.40 -2.50
CA ARG A 401 -10.47 -9.51 -2.45
C ARG A 401 -10.90 -10.93 -2.80
N LYS A 402 -11.64 -11.60 -1.91
CA LYS A 402 -12.20 -12.94 -2.11
C LYS A 402 -13.72 -12.92 -2.24
N ARG A 403 -14.22 -13.51 -3.32
CA ARG A 403 -15.65 -13.67 -3.61
C ARG A 403 -15.94 -15.10 -4.04
N GLY A 404 -16.35 -15.93 -3.09
CA GLY A 404 -16.53 -17.37 -3.31
C GLY A 404 -15.20 -18.03 -3.64
N ARG A 405 -15.04 -18.52 -4.87
CA ARG A 405 -13.77 -19.11 -5.36
C ARG A 405 -12.89 -18.10 -6.11
N ASP A 406 -13.40 -16.91 -6.40
CA ASP A 406 -12.67 -15.83 -7.06
C ASP A 406 -11.79 -15.09 -6.04
N SER A 407 -10.56 -14.78 -6.42
CA SER A 407 -9.61 -14.05 -5.57
C SER A 407 -8.76 -13.15 -6.45
N GLN A 408 -8.82 -11.85 -6.22
CA GLN A 408 -8.19 -10.84 -7.07
C GLN A 408 -7.47 -9.81 -6.23
N ILE A 409 -6.38 -9.26 -6.78
CA ILE A 409 -5.69 -8.13 -6.19
C ILE A 409 -6.48 -6.86 -6.51
N VAL A 410 -6.77 -6.08 -5.49
CA VAL A 410 -7.42 -4.78 -5.61
C VAL A 410 -6.59 -3.73 -4.86
N VAL A 411 -6.71 -2.48 -5.30
CA VAL A 411 -6.12 -1.31 -4.65
C VAL A 411 -7.22 -0.37 -4.19
N MET A 412 -7.04 0.31 -3.07
CA MET A 412 -7.92 1.37 -2.58
C MET A 412 -7.12 2.51 -1.95
N ASN A 413 -7.76 3.65 -1.72
CA ASN A 413 -7.20 4.71 -0.88
C ASN A 413 -7.10 4.23 0.57
N ALA A 414 -6.17 4.80 1.35
CA ALA A 414 -5.96 4.42 2.75
C ALA A 414 -7.19 4.65 3.65
N ASP A 415 -8.14 5.48 3.23
CA ASP A 415 -9.43 5.71 3.91
C ASP A 415 -10.52 4.70 3.50
N GLY A 416 -10.20 3.72 2.66
CA GLY A 416 -11.13 2.69 2.16
C GLY A 416 -11.89 3.05 0.89
N SER A 417 -11.76 4.28 0.38
CA SER A 417 -12.45 4.73 -0.83
C SER A 417 -11.74 4.33 -2.13
N GLY A 418 -12.43 4.46 -3.27
CA GLY A 418 -11.80 4.36 -4.60
C GLY A 418 -11.21 3.00 -4.93
N MET A 419 -11.87 1.91 -4.51
CA MET A 419 -11.40 0.54 -4.76
C MET A 419 -11.42 0.19 -6.26
N VAL A 420 -10.30 -0.34 -6.77
CA VAL A 420 -10.11 -0.75 -8.17
C VAL A 420 -9.45 -2.13 -8.20
N GLN A 421 -9.90 -3.00 -9.10
CA GLN A 421 -9.31 -4.33 -9.30
C GLN A 421 -8.14 -4.28 -10.30
N LEU A 422 -7.02 -4.91 -9.95
CA LEU A 422 -5.78 -4.90 -10.73
C LEU A 422 -5.55 -6.21 -11.51
N THR A 423 -6.10 -7.33 -11.04
CA THR A 423 -5.94 -8.64 -11.68
C THR A 423 -7.28 -9.19 -12.17
N HIS A 424 -7.25 -9.96 -13.27
CA HIS A 424 -8.46 -10.53 -13.89
C HIS A 424 -8.29 -11.99 -14.33
N GLU A 425 -7.11 -12.57 -14.14
CA GLU A 425 -6.77 -13.92 -14.58
C GLU A 425 -6.26 -14.75 -13.40
N GLY A 426 -6.72 -16.00 -13.31
CA GLY A 426 -6.43 -16.89 -12.20
C GLY A 426 -6.98 -16.38 -10.87
N ARG A 427 -6.54 -17.02 -9.79
CA ARG A 427 -6.74 -16.57 -8.41
C ARG A 427 -5.45 -15.96 -7.90
N ASN A 428 -5.53 -14.77 -7.32
CA ASN A 428 -4.40 -13.94 -6.94
C ASN A 428 -4.50 -13.59 -5.45
N PHE A 429 -3.38 -13.68 -4.73
CA PHE A 429 -3.32 -13.60 -3.28
C PHE A 429 -2.02 -12.94 -2.77
N ALA A 430 -2.03 -12.56 -1.49
CA ALA A 430 -0.96 -11.97 -0.70
C ALA A 430 -0.13 -10.93 -1.48
N PRO A 431 -0.74 -9.78 -1.84
CA PRO A 431 0.00 -8.72 -2.48
C PRO A 431 0.94 -8.03 -1.48
N ASP A 432 2.12 -7.68 -1.95
CA ASP A 432 3.10 -6.88 -1.21
C ASP A 432 3.58 -5.72 -2.09
N TRP A 433 3.50 -4.50 -1.56
CA TRP A 433 3.81 -3.27 -2.28
C TRP A 433 5.27 -2.88 -2.05
N SER A 434 6.03 -2.69 -3.13
CA SER A 434 7.44 -2.33 -3.02
C SER A 434 7.66 -0.97 -2.38
N SER A 435 8.83 -0.80 -1.76
CA SER A 435 9.39 0.51 -1.48
C SER A 435 9.65 1.32 -2.77
N TRP A 436 9.95 2.61 -2.64
CA TRP A 436 10.42 3.40 -3.78
C TRP A 436 11.70 2.80 -4.38
N PRO A 437 11.83 2.79 -5.72
CA PRO A 437 13.08 2.39 -6.36
C PRO A 437 14.22 3.32 -5.92
N ARG A 438 15.40 2.73 -5.69
CA ARG A 438 16.63 3.46 -5.35
C ARG A 438 17.36 4.01 -6.57
#